data_AF-A0A852MEK5-F1
#
_entry.id   AF-A0A852MEK5-F1
#
_cell.length_a   1.000
_cell.length_b   1.000
_cell.length_c   1.000
_cell.angle_alpha   90.00
_cell.angle_beta   90.00
_cell.angle_gamma   90.00
#
_symmetry.space_group_name_H-M   'P 1'
#
loop_
_entity.id
_entity.type
_entity.pdbx_description
1 polymer ?
#
loop_
_entity_poly.entity_id
_entity_poly.type
_entity_poly.pdbx_seq_one_letter_code
_entity_poly.pdbx_strand_id
1 'polypeptide(L)'
;MASLFTGKVLMANREEDEVETERELTRALENKVLLLYFASARCPRCQKFSRLLKEFFLRLTDEFYVERASQLALVYVSRDESEEEQRDFLRSMPKRWLAVPFGDDFKRELELRFAVAEVPAVVVLKPSGDVIAGNAVEEIRRLGPTCFQNWREAAELVDRNFLLAEDPEDWSRRSITDPLRRLKYKLDKKKEAKSKEWEEEGEELP
;
A
#
# COMPACT_ATOMS: atom_id res chain seq x y z
N MET A 1 3.52 -10.29 8.26
CA MET A 1 3.54 -8.88 7.77
C MET A 1 2.16 -8.25 7.79
N ALA A 2 1.11 -8.93 7.29
CA ALA A 2 -0.27 -8.46 7.49
C ALA A 2 -0.61 -8.25 8.98
N SER A 3 -0.05 -9.08 9.87
CA SER A 3 -0.15 -8.95 11.33
C SER A 3 0.30 -7.60 11.91
N LEU A 4 1.29 -6.94 11.29
CA LEU A 4 1.80 -5.66 11.77
C LEU A 4 0.80 -4.52 11.49
N PHE A 5 -0.01 -4.68 10.44
CA PHE A 5 -1.02 -3.72 10.02
C PHE A 5 -2.46 -4.26 10.16
N THR A 6 -2.65 -5.34 10.93
CA THR A 6 -3.99 -5.92 11.14
C THR A 6 -4.87 -4.89 11.83
N GLY A 7 -6.03 -4.60 11.23
CA GLY A 7 -6.94 -3.56 11.70
C GLY A 7 -6.42 -2.13 11.56
N LYS A 8 -5.34 -1.90 10.81
CA LYS A 8 -4.80 -0.56 10.52
C LYS A 8 -5.14 -0.14 9.09
N VAL A 9 -5.33 1.15 8.89
CA VAL A 9 -5.60 1.75 7.58
C VAL A 9 -4.33 2.42 7.10
N LEU A 10 -3.93 2.13 5.87
CA LEU A 10 -2.88 2.88 5.17
C LEU A 10 -3.52 3.68 4.05
N MET A 11 -2.93 4.84 3.73
CA MET A 11 -3.32 5.67 2.59
C MET A 11 -2.43 5.33 1.40
N ALA A 12 -3.02 5.06 0.24
CA ALA A 12 -2.27 4.98 -1.00
C ALA A 12 -2.07 6.39 -1.55
N ASN A 13 -0.96 6.63 -2.23
CA ASN A 13 -0.68 7.90 -2.88
C ASN A 13 -1.45 8.06 -4.21
N ARG A 14 -2.78 7.92 -4.16
CA ARG A 14 -3.70 8.06 -5.30
C ARG A 14 -4.61 9.25 -5.04
N GLU A 15 -5.01 9.91 -6.11
CA GLU A 15 -5.77 11.18 -6.07
C GLU A 15 -7.20 11.04 -5.50
N GLU A 16 -7.66 9.82 -5.23
CA GLU A 16 -8.85 9.56 -4.42
C GLU A 16 -8.42 8.81 -3.17
N ASP A 17 -8.65 9.47 -2.03
CA ASP A 17 -8.40 8.99 -0.68
C ASP A 17 -9.05 7.62 -0.43
N GLU A 18 -8.43 6.89 0.50
CA GLU A 18 -8.82 5.59 1.08
C GLU A 18 -8.34 4.32 0.35
N VAL A 19 -7.41 3.60 0.99
CA VAL A 19 -7.29 2.14 0.80
C VAL A 19 -8.30 1.55 1.77
N GLU A 20 -9.54 1.39 1.30
CA GLU A 20 -10.73 1.18 2.14
C GLU A 20 -10.79 -0.18 2.84
N THR A 21 -9.93 -1.16 2.53
CA THR A 21 -10.09 -2.51 3.12
C THR A 21 -8.79 -3.24 3.45
N GLU A 22 -8.78 -3.90 4.61
CA GLU A 22 -7.74 -4.83 5.09
C GLU A 22 -7.32 -5.86 4.02
N ARG A 23 -8.23 -6.24 3.13
CA ARG A 23 -7.98 -7.16 2.01
C ARG A 23 -7.03 -6.60 0.97
N GLU A 24 -7.17 -5.33 0.60
CA GLU A 24 -6.29 -4.67 -0.36
C GLU A 24 -4.90 -4.46 0.22
N LEU A 25 -4.83 -4.08 1.50
CA LEU A 25 -3.58 -3.95 2.22
C LEU A 25 -2.83 -5.29 2.32
N THR A 26 -3.56 -6.36 2.64
CA THR A 26 -3.00 -7.72 2.69
C THR A 26 -2.41 -8.08 1.33
N ARG A 27 -3.16 -7.91 0.23
CA ARG A 27 -2.65 -8.16 -1.13
C ARG A 27 -1.46 -7.28 -1.51
N ALA A 28 -1.44 -6.02 -1.06
CA ALA A 28 -0.37 -5.09 -1.37
C ALA A 28 0.95 -5.49 -0.69
N LEU A 29 0.89 -6.08 0.51
CA LEU A 29 2.04 -6.43 1.36
C LEU A 29 2.40 -7.92 1.37
N GLU A 30 1.50 -8.81 0.95
CA GLU A 30 1.69 -10.25 0.99
C GLU A 30 2.84 -10.69 0.06
N ASN A 31 3.71 -11.57 0.58
CA ASN A 31 4.89 -12.08 -0.11
C ASN A 31 5.83 -10.99 -0.67
N LYS A 32 5.95 -9.84 0.02
CA LYS A 32 6.86 -8.76 -0.35
C LYS A 32 7.78 -8.35 0.78
N VAL A 33 8.97 -7.89 0.43
CA VAL A 33 9.82 -7.13 1.35
C VAL A 33 9.18 -5.78 1.57
N LEU A 34 9.08 -5.34 2.82
CA LEU A 34 8.52 -4.04 3.17
C LEU A 34 9.62 -3.08 3.58
N LEU A 35 9.57 -1.87 3.02
CA LEU A 35 10.37 -0.73 3.43
C LEU A 35 9.50 0.21 4.24
N LEU A 36 9.77 0.33 5.54
CA LEU A 36 9.22 1.40 6.36
C LEU A 36 10.16 2.60 6.26
N TYR A 37 9.72 3.65 5.57
CA TYR A 37 10.51 4.86 5.38
C TYR A 37 10.07 5.96 6.35
N PHE A 38 10.92 6.26 7.32
CA PHE A 38 10.71 7.33 8.29
C PHE A 38 11.42 8.60 7.80
N ALA A 39 10.63 9.65 7.53
CA ALA A 39 11.16 10.91 7.03
C ALA A 39 10.23 12.09 7.33
N SER A 40 10.73 13.29 7.06
CA SER A 40 9.96 14.53 7.05
C SER A 40 10.27 15.34 5.79
N ALA A 41 9.23 15.93 5.21
CA ALA A 41 9.27 16.87 4.09
C ALA A 41 10.15 18.09 4.37
N ARG A 42 10.16 18.61 5.60
CA ARG A 42 10.96 19.78 6.01
C ARG A 42 12.45 19.47 6.18
N CYS A 43 12.83 18.20 6.28
CA CYS A 43 14.23 17.81 6.52
C CYS A 43 15.05 17.76 5.21
N PRO A 44 16.10 18.59 5.04
CA PRO A 44 16.89 18.61 3.80
C PRO A 44 17.62 17.29 3.51
N ARG A 45 18.06 16.58 4.57
CA ARG A 45 18.69 15.25 4.43
C ARG A 45 17.69 14.22 3.92
N CYS A 46 16.44 14.28 4.41
CA CYS A 46 15.35 13.43 3.93
C CYS A 46 15.03 13.74 2.47
N GLN A 47 14.88 15.00 2.07
CA GLN A 47 14.58 15.34 0.67
C GLN A 47 15.61 14.79 -0.32
N LYS A 48 16.92 14.89 0.00
CA LYS A 48 17.99 14.31 -0.82
C LYS A 48 17.85 12.79 -0.92
N PHE A 49 17.62 12.12 0.20
CA PHE A 49 17.48 10.68 0.24
C PHE A 49 16.18 10.19 -0.42
N SER A 50 15.06 10.90 -0.28
CA SER A 50 13.78 10.55 -0.91
C SER A 50 13.87 10.50 -2.43
N ARG A 51 14.68 11.37 -3.06
CA ARG A 51 14.93 11.31 -4.51
C ARG A 51 15.67 10.03 -4.90
N LEU A 52 16.70 9.68 -4.13
CA LEU A 52 17.45 8.43 -4.32
C LEU A 52 16.54 7.21 -4.10
N LEU A 53 15.73 7.22 -3.05
CA LEU A 53 14.79 6.14 -2.73
C LEU A 53 13.70 6.00 -3.81
N LYS A 54 13.23 7.11 -4.38
CA LYS A 54 12.31 7.12 -5.52
C LYS A 54 12.93 6.43 -6.73
N GLU A 55 14.17 6.79 -7.10
CA GLU A 55 14.87 6.13 -8.21
C GLU A 55 15.12 4.65 -7.94
N PHE A 56 15.56 4.30 -6.73
CA PHE A 56 15.73 2.91 -6.29
C PHE A 56 14.44 2.10 -6.45
N PHE A 57 13.32 2.65 -5.97
CA PHE A 57 12.03 1.98 -6.04
C PHE A 57 11.56 1.81 -7.48
N LEU A 58 11.68 2.84 -8.32
CA LEU A 58 11.31 2.75 -9.73
C LEU A 58 12.14 1.71 -10.48
N ARG A 59 13.47 1.68 -10.29
CA ARG A 59 14.34 0.70 -10.93
C ARG A 59 14.01 -0.76 -10.56
N LEU A 60 13.37 -0.99 -9.43
CA LEU A 60 12.99 -2.33 -8.98
C LEU A 60 11.55 -2.71 -9.36
N THR A 61 10.70 -1.75 -9.71
CA THR A 61 9.25 -1.97 -9.80
C THR A 61 8.61 -1.54 -11.12
N ASP A 62 9.29 -0.71 -11.89
CA ASP A 62 8.82 -0.16 -13.16
C ASP A 62 9.24 -1.05 -14.34
N GLU A 63 8.30 -1.30 -15.24
CA GLU A 63 8.44 -2.18 -16.40
C GLU A 63 9.51 -1.70 -17.38
N PHE A 64 9.81 -0.39 -17.37
CA PHE A 64 10.90 0.15 -18.18
C PHE A 64 12.28 -0.39 -17.76
N TYR A 65 12.46 -0.73 -16.48
CA TYR A 65 13.75 -1.19 -15.95
C TYR A 65 13.81 -2.70 -15.74
N VAL A 66 12.67 -3.33 -15.46
CA VAL A 66 12.60 -4.76 -15.13
C VAL A 66 11.42 -5.43 -15.83
N GLU A 67 11.65 -6.62 -16.40
CA GLU A 67 10.59 -7.43 -17.00
C GLU A 67 9.52 -7.85 -15.97
N ARG A 68 9.91 -7.94 -14.70
CA ARG A 68 9.03 -8.31 -13.59
C ARG A 68 9.27 -7.40 -12.41
N ALA A 69 8.20 -6.76 -11.94
CA ALA A 69 8.25 -5.93 -10.75
C ALA A 69 8.73 -6.77 -9.55
N SER A 70 9.73 -6.25 -8.84
CA SER A 70 10.22 -6.85 -7.61
C SER A 70 9.13 -6.93 -6.55
N GLN A 71 9.17 -7.97 -5.74
CA GLN A 71 8.30 -8.18 -4.58
C GLN A 71 8.67 -7.20 -3.44
N LEU A 72 8.44 -5.92 -3.69
CA LEU A 72 8.81 -4.81 -2.81
C LEU A 72 7.60 -3.90 -2.58
N ALA A 73 7.36 -3.54 -1.34
CA ALA A 73 6.38 -2.55 -0.93
C ALA A 73 7.06 -1.48 -0.05
N LEU A 74 6.55 -0.25 -0.11
CA LEU A 74 7.08 0.86 0.67
C LEU A 74 5.94 1.57 1.39
N VAL A 75 6.11 1.77 2.69
CA VAL A 75 5.19 2.50 3.57
C VAL A 75 5.94 3.71 4.13
N TYR A 76 5.43 4.89 3.82
CA TYR A 76 5.92 6.16 4.35
C TYR A 76 5.33 6.41 5.73
N VAL A 77 6.21 6.64 6.68
CA VAL A 77 5.87 7.06 8.05
C VAL A 77 6.36 8.50 8.20
N SER A 78 5.41 9.43 8.09
CA SER A 78 5.68 10.86 8.19
C SER A 78 5.96 11.26 9.64
N ARG A 79 7.08 11.95 9.85
CA ARG A 79 7.41 12.74 11.06
C ARG A 79 7.17 14.23 10.85
N ASP A 80 6.29 14.59 9.91
CA ASP A 80 5.95 15.97 9.61
C ASP A 80 5.10 16.60 10.72
N GLU A 81 5.13 17.92 10.80
CA GLU A 81 4.33 18.66 11.79
C GLU A 81 2.90 18.91 11.30
N SER A 82 2.66 18.80 9.99
CA SER A 82 1.35 19.00 9.38
C SER A 82 1.00 17.92 8.35
N GLU A 83 -0.31 17.67 8.20
CA GLU A 83 -0.86 16.79 7.18
C GLU A 83 -0.57 17.29 5.76
N GLU A 84 -0.58 18.61 5.57
CA GLU A 84 -0.31 19.26 4.29
C GLU A 84 1.10 18.93 3.78
N GLU A 85 2.09 18.93 4.67
CA GLU A 85 3.47 18.55 4.36
C GLU A 85 3.61 17.09 3.96
N GLN A 86 2.94 16.21 4.71
CA GLN A 86 2.88 14.80 4.36
C GLN A 86 2.26 14.61 2.97
N ARG A 87 1.15 15.29 2.69
CA ARG A 87 0.43 15.20 1.41
C ARG A 87 1.27 15.73 0.25
N ASP A 88 1.89 16.89 0.40
CA ASP A 88 2.70 17.50 -0.65
C ASP A 88 3.97 16.68 -0.93
N PHE A 89 4.56 16.09 0.10
CA PHE A 89 5.64 15.12 -0.06
C PHE A 89 5.17 13.91 -0.87
N LEU A 90 4.05 13.29 -0.49
CA LEU A 90 3.51 12.10 -1.16
C LEU A 90 3.17 12.38 -2.63
N ARG A 91 2.58 13.54 -2.96
CA ARG A 91 2.29 13.94 -4.34
C ARG A 91 3.50 13.89 -5.27
N SER A 92 4.70 14.11 -4.74
CA SER A 92 5.96 14.04 -5.52
C SER A 92 6.54 12.63 -5.67
N MET A 93 5.98 11.64 -4.96
CA MET A 93 6.44 10.26 -4.90
C MET A 93 5.62 9.33 -5.82
N PRO A 94 6.10 8.11 -6.12
CA PRO A 94 5.36 7.16 -6.94
C PRO A 94 3.97 6.79 -6.37
N LYS A 95 2.98 6.57 -7.25
CA LYS A 95 1.60 6.20 -6.88
C LYS A 95 1.47 4.84 -6.16
N ARG A 96 2.52 4.02 -6.20
CA ARG A 96 2.59 2.71 -5.53
C ARG A 96 3.01 2.79 -4.06
N TRP A 97 3.41 3.97 -3.60
CA TRP A 97 3.79 4.17 -2.21
C TRP A 97 2.54 4.21 -1.33
N LEU A 98 2.65 3.55 -0.18
CA LEU A 98 1.66 3.60 0.88
C LEU A 98 2.15 4.58 1.94
N ALA A 99 1.26 5.09 2.76
CA ALA A 99 1.58 6.00 3.85
C ALA A 99 0.66 5.73 5.05
N VAL A 100 1.16 6.00 6.26
CA VAL A 100 0.34 5.97 7.47
C VAL A 100 -0.45 7.30 7.56
N PRO A 101 -1.77 7.28 7.84
CA PRO A 101 -2.58 8.50 8.03
C PRO A 101 -1.96 9.47 9.03
N PHE A 102 -2.09 10.79 8.79
CA PHE A 102 -1.31 11.78 9.52
C PHE A 102 -1.49 11.68 11.05
N GLY A 103 -2.73 11.56 11.50
CA GLY A 103 -3.13 11.51 12.91
C GLY A 103 -3.20 10.11 13.54
N ASP A 104 -2.67 9.07 12.89
CA ASP A 104 -2.69 7.71 13.47
C ASP A 104 -1.54 7.52 14.48
N ASP A 105 -1.89 7.15 15.72
CA ASP A 105 -0.94 6.81 16.80
C ASP A 105 0.02 5.68 16.41
N PHE A 106 -0.36 4.88 15.41
CA PHE A 106 0.46 3.81 14.86
C PHE A 106 1.82 4.29 14.36
N LYS A 107 1.95 5.54 13.89
CA LYS A 107 3.25 6.12 13.53
C LYS A 107 4.24 6.07 14.69
N ARG A 108 3.79 6.48 15.88
CA ARG A 108 4.61 6.50 17.09
C ARG A 108 4.92 5.10 17.58
N GLU A 109 3.97 4.17 17.44
CA GLU A 109 4.20 2.76 17.74
C GLU A 109 5.31 2.16 16.87
N LEU A 110 5.31 2.46 15.56
CA LEU A 110 6.35 2.01 14.62
C LEU A 110 7.72 2.59 14.98
N GLU A 111 7.80 3.89 15.29
CA GLU A 111 9.06 4.54 15.69
C GLU A 111 9.67 3.87 16.92
N LEU A 112 8.85 3.61 17.95
CA LEU A 112 9.28 2.96 19.18
C LEU A 112 9.66 1.49 18.95
N ARG A 113 8.83 0.75 18.22
CA ARG A 113 9.03 -0.68 17.93
C ARG A 113 10.33 -0.95 17.20
N PHE A 114 10.69 -0.07 16.25
CA PHE A 114 11.91 -0.21 15.45
C PHE A 114 13.07 0.67 15.93
N ALA A 115 12.94 1.29 17.11
CA ALA A 115 13.96 2.13 17.74
C ALA A 115 14.54 3.21 16.79
N VAL A 116 13.67 3.87 16.03
CA VAL A 116 14.07 4.89 15.06
C VAL A 116 14.36 6.21 15.78
N ALA A 117 15.65 6.47 16.03
CA ALA A 117 16.09 7.69 16.71
C ALA A 117 16.15 8.91 15.76
N GLU A 118 16.66 8.71 14.54
CA GLU A 118 16.96 9.79 13.59
C GLU A 118 16.35 9.54 12.22
N VAL A 119 16.07 10.63 11.48
CA VAL A 119 15.58 10.57 10.09
C VAL A 119 16.58 11.22 9.12
N PRO A 120 16.73 10.70 7.88
CA PRO A 120 15.97 9.59 7.28
C PRO A 120 16.39 8.22 7.82
N ALA A 121 15.43 7.32 8.00
CA ALA A 121 15.67 5.91 8.32
C ALA A 121 14.78 5.01 7.47
N VAL A 122 15.32 3.86 7.07
CA VAL A 122 14.59 2.84 6.30
C VAL A 122 14.72 1.51 7.01
N VAL A 123 13.62 1.01 7.58
CA VAL A 123 13.58 -0.33 8.17
C VAL A 123 13.11 -1.31 7.10
N VAL A 124 13.84 -2.40 6.92
CA VAL A 124 13.54 -3.46 5.95
C VAL A 124 12.97 -4.66 6.69
N LEU A 125 11.77 -5.09 6.31
CA LEU A 125 11.06 -6.20 6.93
C LEU A 125 10.83 -7.35 5.95
N LYS A 126 10.93 -8.59 6.45
CA LYS A 126 10.54 -9.83 5.75
C LYS A 126 9.01 -9.96 5.72
N PRO A 127 8.40 -10.68 4.76
CA PRO A 127 6.96 -10.96 4.75
C PRO A 127 6.40 -11.60 6.04
N SER A 128 7.23 -12.24 6.87
CA SER A 128 6.85 -12.69 8.21
C SER A 128 6.52 -11.51 9.15
N GLY A 129 7.23 -10.39 9.00
CA GLY A 129 7.23 -9.24 9.91
C GLY A 129 8.57 -9.04 10.61
N ASP A 130 9.53 -9.95 10.43
CA ASP A 130 10.85 -9.87 11.05
C ASP A 130 11.73 -8.81 10.38
N VAL A 131 12.62 -8.20 11.16
CA VAL A 131 13.55 -7.18 10.67
C VAL A 131 14.71 -7.83 9.93
N ILE A 132 14.94 -7.41 8.69
CA ILE A 132 16.15 -7.73 7.91
C ILE A 132 17.24 -6.70 8.22
N ALA A 133 16.87 -5.42 8.17
CA ALA A 133 17.78 -4.30 8.42
C ALA A 133 17.07 -3.18 9.20
N GLY A 134 17.66 -2.76 10.32
CA GLY A 134 17.10 -1.69 11.16
C GLY A 134 17.28 -0.28 10.56
N ASN A 135 18.33 -0.06 9.76
CA ASN A 135 18.47 1.17 8.98
C ASN A 135 19.27 0.90 7.69
N ALA A 136 18.56 0.81 6.57
CA ALA A 136 19.10 0.52 5.25
C ALA A 136 19.53 1.76 4.45
N VAL A 137 19.50 2.97 5.01
CA VAL A 137 19.83 4.20 4.26
C VAL A 137 21.21 4.15 3.64
N GLU A 138 22.23 3.74 4.40
CA GLU A 138 23.60 3.63 3.90
C GLU A 138 23.79 2.45 2.94
N GLU A 139 23.05 1.36 3.15
CA GLU A 139 23.06 0.20 2.26
C GLU A 139 22.51 0.57 0.87
N ILE A 140 21.37 1.26 0.84
CA ILE A 140 20.73 1.76 -0.39
C ILE A 140 21.64 2.77 -1.09
N ARG A 141 22.27 3.67 -0.35
CA ARG A 141 23.22 4.66 -0.92
C ARG A 141 24.42 4.01 -1.58
N ARG A 142 24.99 2.98 -0.95
CA ARG A 142 26.22 2.34 -1.41
C ARG A 142 26.00 1.32 -2.51
N LEU A 143 24.98 0.47 -2.37
CA LEU A 143 24.74 -0.68 -3.25
C LEU A 143 23.65 -0.40 -4.30
N GLY A 144 22.81 0.62 -4.08
CA GLY A 144 21.68 0.91 -4.96
C GLY A 144 20.75 -0.30 -5.09
N PRO A 145 20.13 -0.54 -6.26
CA PRO A 145 19.19 -1.65 -6.48
C PRO A 145 19.72 -3.05 -6.13
N THR A 146 21.04 -3.24 -6.12
CA THR A 146 21.65 -4.55 -5.86
C THR A 146 21.47 -5.04 -4.41
N CYS A 147 21.23 -4.14 -3.43
CA CYS A 147 20.97 -4.57 -2.06
C CYS A 147 19.66 -5.36 -1.92
N PHE A 148 18.71 -5.16 -2.85
CA PHE A 148 17.44 -5.87 -2.81
C PHE A 148 17.63 -7.40 -2.94
N GLN A 149 18.68 -7.86 -3.64
CA GLN A 149 18.97 -9.27 -3.83
C GLN A 149 19.32 -9.92 -2.49
N ASN A 150 20.15 -9.26 -1.69
CA ASN A 150 20.47 -9.70 -0.33
C ASN A 150 19.22 -9.76 0.56
N TRP A 151 18.34 -8.75 0.47
CA TRP A 151 17.11 -8.74 1.24
C TRP A 151 16.11 -9.80 0.78
N ARG A 152 16.04 -10.06 -0.53
CA ARG A 152 15.19 -11.10 -1.10
C ARG A 152 15.64 -12.49 -0.64
N GLU A 153 16.95 -12.74 -0.64
CA GLU A 153 17.53 -13.98 -0.11
C GLU A 153 17.29 -14.11 1.40
N ALA A 154 17.56 -13.05 2.17
CA ALA A 154 17.33 -13.04 3.61
C ALA A 154 15.85 -13.19 3.98
N ALA A 155 14.95 -12.72 3.14
CA ALA A 155 13.50 -12.89 3.30
C ALA A 155 13.02 -14.30 2.95
N GLU A 156 13.90 -15.18 2.46
CA GLU A 156 13.57 -16.52 1.96
C GLU A 156 12.36 -16.47 1.01
N LEU A 157 12.30 -15.42 0.20
CA LEU A 157 11.21 -15.22 -0.74
C LEU A 157 11.24 -16.37 -1.75
N VAL A 158 10.36 -17.34 -1.55
CA VAL A 158 10.12 -18.40 -2.52
C VAL A 158 9.56 -17.72 -3.76
N ASP A 159 10.29 -17.82 -4.87
CA ASP A 159 9.86 -17.29 -6.16
C ASP A 159 8.66 -18.11 -6.66
N ARG A 160 7.46 -17.81 -6.14
CA ARG A 160 6.19 -18.44 -6.54
C ARG A 160 5.72 -17.96 -7.93
N ASN A 161 6.62 -17.37 -8.72
CA ASN A 161 6.42 -16.84 -10.07
C ASN A 161 6.43 -17.92 -11.17
N PHE A 162 6.10 -19.18 -10.84
CA PHE A 162 5.75 -20.17 -11.87
C PHE A 162 4.42 -19.85 -12.57
N LEU A 163 3.65 -18.92 -12.02
CA LEU A 163 2.59 -18.22 -12.74
C LEU A 163 3.24 -17.05 -13.48
N LEU A 164 3.01 -16.97 -14.79
CA LEU A 164 3.29 -15.78 -15.59
C LEU A 164 2.83 -14.55 -14.81
N ALA A 165 3.58 -13.44 -14.94
CA ALA A 165 3.13 -12.15 -14.41
C ALA A 165 1.65 -12.04 -14.73
N GLU A 166 0.79 -12.06 -13.70
CA GLU A 166 -0.57 -11.62 -13.92
C GLU A 166 -0.39 -10.22 -14.48
N ASP A 167 -0.69 -10.07 -15.78
CA ASP A 167 -0.64 -8.78 -16.45
C ASP A 167 -1.30 -7.79 -15.49
N PRO A 168 -0.67 -6.64 -15.18
CA PRO A 168 -1.33 -5.58 -14.44
C PRO A 168 -2.59 -5.02 -15.15
N GLU A 169 -3.03 -5.64 -16.25
CA GLU A 169 -4.28 -5.39 -16.98
C GLU A 169 -5.50 -6.23 -16.52
N ASP A 170 -5.60 -6.64 -15.26
CA ASP A 170 -6.94 -6.92 -14.67
C ASP A 170 -7.44 -5.81 -13.74
N TRP A 171 -7.01 -4.58 -14.03
CA TRP A 171 -7.63 -3.36 -13.47
C TRP A 171 -8.70 -2.78 -14.38
N SER A 172 -9.02 -3.45 -15.49
CA SER A 172 -10.12 -3.08 -16.38
C SER A 172 -11.01 -4.23 -16.78
N ARG A 173 -11.40 -5.13 -15.86
CA ARG A 173 -12.66 -5.90 -16.01
C ARG A 173 -13.41 -6.05 -14.68
N ARG A 174 -13.82 -4.92 -14.07
CA ARG A 174 -15.23 -4.89 -13.61
C ARG A 174 -16.02 -5.32 -14.83
N SER A 175 -16.67 -6.48 -14.77
CA SER A 175 -17.37 -7.05 -15.93
C SER A 175 -18.12 -5.94 -16.67
N ILE A 176 -18.10 -5.90 -18.00
CA ILE A 176 -18.96 -4.96 -18.78
C ILE A 176 -20.43 -5.09 -18.33
N THR A 177 -20.78 -6.24 -17.74
CA THR A 177 -22.09 -6.50 -17.17
C THR A 177 -22.26 -6.02 -15.71
N ASP A 178 -21.25 -5.53 -15.00
CA ASP A 178 -21.34 -5.06 -13.61
C ASP A 178 -22.30 -3.85 -13.45
N PRO A 179 -22.28 -2.83 -14.34
CA PRO A 179 -23.30 -1.79 -14.35
C PRO A 179 -24.70 -2.35 -14.59
N LEU A 180 -24.85 -3.31 -15.52
CA LEU A 180 -26.12 -3.94 -15.85
C LEU A 180 -26.64 -4.84 -14.71
N ARG A 181 -25.75 -5.53 -14.02
CA ARG A 181 -26.03 -6.42 -12.90
C ARG A 181 -26.45 -5.61 -11.68
N ARG A 182 -25.81 -4.46 -11.41
CA ARG A 182 -26.27 -3.49 -10.40
C ARG A 182 -27.63 -2.91 -10.75
N LEU A 183 -27.89 -2.61 -12.01
CA LEU A 183 -29.22 -2.13 -12.45
C LEU A 183 -30.29 -3.20 -12.25
N LYS A 184 -29.98 -4.45 -12.61
CA LYS A 184 -30.89 -5.60 -12.45
C LYS A 184 -31.22 -5.83 -10.97
N TYR A 185 -30.24 -5.90 -10.08
CA TYR A 185 -30.49 -6.07 -8.65
C TYR A 185 -31.25 -4.89 -8.02
N LYS A 186 -31.02 -3.66 -8.50
CA LYS A 186 -31.84 -2.49 -8.07
C LYS A 186 -33.29 -2.59 -8.55
N LEU A 187 -33.52 -3.12 -9.76
CA LEU A 187 -34.86 -3.31 -10.31
C LEU A 187 -35.61 -4.44 -9.61
N ASP A 188 -34.93 -5.57 -9.34
CA ASP A 188 -35.49 -6.72 -8.65
C ASP A 188 -35.86 -6.35 -7.20
N LYS A 189 -34.98 -5.63 -6.48
CA LYS A 189 -35.27 -5.12 -5.14
C LYS A 189 -36.43 -4.11 -5.12
N LYS A 190 -36.57 -3.28 -6.17
CA LYS A 190 -37.70 -2.33 -6.28
C LYS A 190 -39.01 -3.03 -6.65
N LYS A 191 -38.95 -4.13 -7.41
CA LYS A 191 -40.12 -4.99 -7.68
C LYS A 191 -40.56 -5.76 -6.44
N GLU A 192 -39.64 -6.33 -5.67
CA GLU A 192 -39.94 -7.00 -4.41
C GLU A 192 -40.50 -6.04 -3.35
N ALA A 193 -39.96 -4.81 -3.27
CA ALA A 193 -40.52 -3.79 -2.37
C ALA A 193 -41.95 -3.41 -2.78
N LYS A 194 -42.19 -3.22 -4.08
CA LYS A 194 -43.50 -2.88 -4.62
C LYS A 194 -44.51 -4.02 -4.51
N SER A 195 -44.10 -5.28 -4.66
CA SER A 195 -44.99 -6.42 -4.46
C SER A 195 -45.39 -6.60 -3.00
N LYS A 196 -44.47 -6.34 -2.06
CA LYS A 196 -44.77 -6.36 -0.62
C LYS A 196 -45.72 -5.23 -0.22
N GLU A 197 -45.52 -4.03 -0.76
CA GLU A 197 -46.41 -2.88 -0.54
C GLU A 197 -47.83 -3.15 -1.08
N TRP A 198 -47.96 -3.90 -2.19
CA TRP A 198 -49.25 -4.27 -2.77
C TRP A 198 -49.92 -5.47 -2.05
N GLU A 199 -49.13 -6.34 -1.42
CA GLU A 199 -49.64 -7.41 -0.53
C GLU A 199 -50.12 -6.82 0.81
N GLU A 200 -49.40 -5.86 1.38
CA GLU A 200 -49.80 -5.15 2.61
C GLU A 200 -51.04 -4.26 2.39
N GLU A 201 -51.14 -3.54 1.26
CA GLU A 201 -52.36 -2.77 0.91
C GLU A 201 -53.57 -3.66 0.56
N GLY A 202 -53.33 -4.92 0.17
CA GLY A 202 -54.38 -5.90 -0.16
C GLY A 202 -54.98 -6.63 1.06
N GLU A 203 -54.26 -6.69 2.18
CA GLU A 203 -54.75 -7.27 3.45
C GLU A 203 -55.47 -6.24 4.35
N GLU A 204 -55.38 -4.94 4.06
CA GLU A 204 -56.05 -3.86 4.83
C GLU A 204 -57.43 -3.42 4.29
N LEU A 205 -58.02 -4.14 3.33
CA LEU A 205 -59.40 -3.89 2.87
C LEU A 205 -60.37 -4.97 3.41
N PRO A 206 -61.27 -4.63 4.36
CA PRO A 206 -62.25 -5.56 4.95
C PRO A 206 -63.40 -5.96 4.01
#